data_AF-A0A5E7T8W6-F1
#
_entry.id   AF-A0A5E7T8W6-F1
#
_cell.length_a   1.000
_cell.length_b   1.000
_cell.length_c   1.000
_cell.angle_alpha   90.00
_cell.angle_beta   90.00
_cell.angle_gamma   90.00
#
_symmetry.space_group_name_H-M   'P 1'
#
loop_
_entity.id
_entity.type
_entity.pdbx_description
1 polymer ?
#
loop_
_entity_poly.entity_id
_entity_poly.type
_entity_poly.pdbx_seq_one_letter_code
_entity_poly.pdbx_strand_id
1 'polypeptide(L)'
;MRKTTLNLPVMALLLLFGTSAMGEQCKGLQALNLKSRSSAWDRVVAAFSSDVSKPVECGSLVSVLDSVANTHKVGGRKLEEDRPFNPQQAQANLAEAQKDPAVRKRLEQLRKDVPDATQRLIYEAATFDEEGYYGARDLRINQLQQQLK
;
A
#
# COMPACT_ATOMS: atom_id res chain seq x y z
N MET A 1 66.14 17.78 2.97
CA MET A 1 65.81 18.14 4.37
C MET A 1 64.52 18.95 4.33
N ARG A 2 63.39 18.67 4.99
CA ARG A 2 63.00 17.78 6.08
C ARG A 2 61.62 17.19 5.74
N LYS A 3 61.42 15.92 6.09
CA LYS A 3 60.13 15.22 6.10
C LYS A 3 59.36 15.62 7.36
N THR A 4 58.05 15.80 7.27
CA THR A 4 57.16 15.81 8.44
C THR A 4 56.01 14.85 8.18
N THR A 5 56.22 13.63 8.66
CA THR A 5 55.18 12.63 8.93
C THR A 5 54.42 13.05 10.19
N LEU A 6 53.10 13.08 10.15
CA LEU A 6 52.28 12.98 11.36
C LEU A 6 51.26 11.86 11.17
N ASN A 7 51.52 10.75 11.86
CA ASN A 7 50.57 9.70 12.13
C ASN A 7 49.57 10.20 13.18
N LEU A 8 48.27 10.07 12.92
CA LEU A 8 47.26 9.94 13.97
C LEU A 8 46.48 8.64 13.73
N PRO A 9 46.72 7.59 14.53
CA PRO A 9 45.80 6.48 14.66
C PRO A 9 44.79 6.76 15.78
N VAL A 10 43.79 5.88 15.88
CA VAL A 10 42.97 5.56 17.07
C VAL A 10 41.50 5.99 17.02
N MET A 11 40.69 4.94 16.80
CA MET A 11 39.41 4.60 17.44
C MET A 11 38.08 5.22 17.02
N ALA A 12 37.10 4.32 17.16
CA ALA A 12 35.68 4.51 17.35
C ALA A 12 34.90 4.75 16.03
N LEU A 13 33.80 4.08 15.75
CA LEU A 13 33.01 3.12 16.51
C LEU A 13 32.09 2.41 15.52
N LEU A 14 31.83 1.14 15.79
CA LEU A 14 30.73 0.37 15.23
C LEU A 14 29.43 1.18 15.21
N LEU A 15 28.86 1.42 14.03
CA LEU A 15 27.41 1.46 13.87
C LEU A 15 27.04 0.71 12.59
N LEU A 16 26.84 -0.59 12.81
CA LEU A 16 25.92 -1.44 12.06
C LEU A 16 24.56 -0.73 11.96
N PHE A 17 24.33 0.05 10.90
CA PHE A 17 22.97 0.33 10.46
C PHE A 17 22.51 -0.82 9.55
N GLY A 18 22.45 -2.02 10.14
CA GLY A 18 21.53 -3.03 9.67
C GLY A 18 20.15 -2.62 10.13
N THR A 19 19.50 -1.72 9.38
CA THR A 19 18.07 -1.48 9.53
C THR A 19 17.38 -2.77 9.16
N SER A 20 17.16 -3.60 10.18
CA SER A 20 16.20 -4.68 10.13
C SER A 20 14.87 -3.98 9.89
N ALA A 21 14.42 -3.95 8.63
CA ALA A 21 13.02 -3.73 8.32
C ALA A 21 12.29 -4.91 8.98
N MET A 22 11.91 -4.72 10.24
CA MET A 22 11.03 -5.64 10.92
C MET A 22 9.73 -5.57 10.12
N GLY A 23 9.43 -6.65 9.39
CA GLY A 23 8.15 -6.81 8.72
C GLY A 23 7.07 -6.69 9.79
N GLU A 24 6.45 -5.52 9.87
CA GLU A 24 5.30 -5.30 10.73
C GLU A 24 4.21 -6.26 10.26
N GLN A 25 4.02 -7.33 11.02
CA GLN A 25 2.88 -8.21 10.83
C GLN A 25 1.64 -7.34 10.95
N CYS A 26 0.91 -7.13 9.84
CA CYS A 26 -0.27 -6.28 9.82
C CYS A 26 -1.39 -6.86 10.71
N LYS A 27 -1.34 -6.56 12.01
CA LYS A 27 -2.35 -6.89 13.01
C LYS A 27 -3.63 -6.13 12.68
N GLY A 28 -4.52 -6.77 11.92
CA GLY A 28 -5.76 -6.16 11.44
C GLY A 28 -6.36 -6.90 10.25
N LEU A 29 -5.50 -7.48 9.39
CA LEU A 29 -5.96 -8.32 8.27
C LEU A 29 -6.79 -9.53 8.76
N GLN A 30 -6.41 -10.10 9.89
CA GLN A 30 -7.05 -11.26 10.51
C GLN A 30 -8.42 -10.91 11.14
N ALA A 31 -8.65 -9.62 11.45
CA ALA A 31 -9.89 -9.13 12.03
C ALA A 31 -10.94 -8.81 10.95
N LEU A 32 -10.55 -8.76 9.67
CA LEU A 32 -11.49 -8.72 8.55
C LEU A 32 -12.31 -10.02 8.61
N ASN A 33 -13.61 -9.91 8.87
CA ASN A 33 -14.51 -11.05 9.01
C ASN A 33 -14.83 -11.64 7.62
N LEU A 34 -13.87 -12.36 7.05
CA LEU A 34 -13.85 -12.85 5.68
C LEU A 34 -14.72 -14.08 5.45
N LYS A 35 -15.36 -14.60 6.50
CA LYS A 35 -16.12 -15.86 6.52
C LYS A 35 -17.35 -15.92 5.60
N SER A 36 -17.66 -14.86 4.85
CA SER A 36 -18.91 -14.70 4.12
C SER A 36 -18.76 -14.21 2.67
N ARG A 37 -17.59 -14.37 2.03
CA ARG A 37 -17.37 -13.96 0.62
C ARG A 37 -16.77 -15.06 -0.25
N SER A 38 -16.91 -14.89 -1.57
CA SER A 38 -16.57 -15.85 -2.61
C SER A 38 -15.13 -16.40 -2.51
N SER A 39 -14.88 -17.59 -3.05
CA SER A 39 -13.56 -18.27 -3.02
C SER A 39 -12.42 -17.51 -3.72
N ALA A 40 -12.73 -16.44 -4.45
CA ALA A 40 -11.74 -15.52 -5.01
C ALA A 40 -11.16 -14.58 -3.93
N TRP A 41 -11.97 -14.20 -2.94
CA TRP A 41 -11.58 -13.30 -1.86
C TRP A 41 -10.64 -13.94 -0.84
N ASP A 42 -10.86 -15.21 -0.52
CA ASP A 42 -9.98 -15.97 0.37
C ASP A 42 -8.55 -16.04 -0.20
N ARG A 43 -8.43 -16.18 -1.53
CA ARG A 43 -7.15 -16.20 -2.24
C ARG A 43 -6.43 -14.85 -2.20
N VAL A 44 -7.19 -13.76 -2.32
CA VAL A 44 -6.66 -12.41 -2.18
C VAL A 44 -6.07 -12.24 -0.78
N VAL A 45 -6.85 -12.44 0.28
CA VAL A 45 -6.36 -12.20 1.65
C VAL A 45 -5.18 -13.11 2.00
N ALA A 46 -5.24 -14.39 1.63
CA ALA A 46 -4.15 -15.35 1.89
C ALA A 46 -2.82 -14.91 1.26
N ALA A 47 -2.86 -14.25 0.10
CA ALA A 47 -1.67 -13.73 -0.54
C ALA A 47 -1.02 -12.59 0.26
N PHE A 48 -1.82 -11.76 0.93
CA PHE A 48 -1.31 -10.61 1.70
C PHE A 48 -1.01 -10.90 3.16
N SER A 49 -1.54 -11.98 3.74
CA SER A 49 -1.18 -12.41 5.09
C SER A 49 0.21 -13.06 5.17
N SER A 50 0.73 -13.50 4.03
CA SER A 50 1.98 -14.27 3.92
C SER A 50 3.19 -13.43 3.51
N ASP A 51 2.97 -12.20 3.02
CA ASP A 51 4.02 -11.36 2.47
C ASP A 51 4.70 -10.50 3.55
N VAL A 52 5.98 -10.74 3.78
CA VAL A 52 6.81 -10.14 4.86
C VAL A 52 7.43 -8.80 4.42
N SER A 53 7.42 -8.51 3.13
CA SER A 53 7.99 -7.30 2.53
C SER A 53 6.92 -6.54 1.74
N LYS A 54 6.08 -5.79 2.45
CA LYS A 54 4.98 -5.04 1.82
C LYS A 54 5.47 -3.66 1.35
N PRO A 55 5.20 -3.28 0.08
CA PRO A 55 5.59 -1.97 -0.47
C PRO A 55 4.72 -0.79 0.01
N VAL A 56 3.78 -1.05 0.93
CA VAL A 56 2.78 -0.11 1.45
C VAL A 56 2.60 -0.32 2.95
N GLU A 57 2.19 0.74 3.64
CA GLU A 57 1.88 0.77 5.06
C GLU A 57 0.70 -0.16 5.38
N CYS A 58 0.84 -0.91 6.47
CA CYS A 58 -0.19 -1.87 6.90
C CYS A 58 -1.56 -1.21 7.11
N GLY A 59 -1.60 0.04 7.60
CA GLY A 59 -2.84 0.77 7.86
C GLY A 59 -3.66 1.01 6.59
N SER A 60 -3.01 1.52 5.54
CA SER A 60 -3.65 1.75 4.24
C SER A 60 -4.03 0.45 3.54
N LEU A 61 -3.21 -0.60 3.68
CA LEU A 61 -3.56 -1.92 3.17
C LEU A 61 -4.81 -2.49 3.86
N VAL A 62 -4.91 -2.40 5.18
CA VAL A 62 -6.10 -2.84 5.94
C VAL A 62 -7.32 -2.01 5.55
N SER A 63 -7.18 -0.68 5.44
CA SER A 63 -8.26 0.23 5.02
C SER A 63 -8.81 -0.13 3.64
N VAL A 64 -7.93 -0.40 2.67
CA VAL A 64 -8.31 -0.81 1.32
C VAL A 64 -9.00 -2.16 1.33
N LEU A 65 -8.41 -3.16 2.00
CA LEU A 65 -9.02 -4.49 2.06
C LEU A 65 -10.39 -4.45 2.73
N ASP A 66 -10.56 -3.67 3.80
CA ASP A 66 -11.84 -3.44 4.45
C ASP A 66 -12.85 -2.78 3.51
N SER A 67 -12.44 -1.73 2.79
CA SER A 67 -13.30 -1.01 1.84
C SER A 67 -13.75 -1.89 0.67
N VAL A 68 -12.88 -2.77 0.18
CA VAL A 68 -13.24 -3.74 -0.85
C VAL A 68 -14.15 -4.82 -0.23
N ALA A 69 -13.92 -5.23 1.03
CA ALA A 69 -14.70 -6.22 1.79
C ALA A 69 -16.07 -5.71 2.29
N ASN A 70 -16.28 -4.41 2.41
CA ASN A 70 -17.50 -3.81 2.93
C ASN A 70 -18.17 -2.92 1.88
N THR A 71 -18.47 -3.50 0.72
CA THR A 71 -19.14 -2.85 -0.44
C THR A 71 -20.43 -2.07 -0.14
N HIS A 72 -21.00 -2.19 1.08
CA HIS A 72 -22.21 -1.50 1.52
C HIS A 72 -22.06 -0.71 2.83
N LYS A 73 -20.90 -0.73 3.48
CA LYS A 73 -20.63 0.03 4.71
C LYS A 73 -19.16 0.43 4.73
N VAL A 74 -18.86 1.61 4.20
CA VAL A 74 -17.51 2.19 4.27
C VAL A 74 -17.28 2.71 5.71
N GLY A 75 -17.10 1.78 6.64
CA GLY A 75 -17.04 2.03 8.07
C GLY A 75 -15.62 2.06 8.59
N GLY A 76 -14.91 3.16 8.35
CA GLY A 76 -13.59 3.39 8.96
C GLY A 76 -13.36 4.84 9.41
N ARG A 77 -13.99 5.82 8.75
CA ARG A 77 -13.97 7.23 9.17
C ARG A 77 -15.36 7.80 8.90
N LYS A 78 -16.08 8.16 9.97
CA LYS A 78 -17.45 8.73 10.02
C LYS A 78 -17.67 10.06 9.24
N LEU A 79 -16.92 10.31 8.17
CA LEU A 79 -16.93 11.59 7.43
C LEU A 79 -17.30 11.46 5.95
N GLU A 80 -17.48 10.24 5.40
CA GLU A 80 -17.82 10.03 3.97
C GLU A 80 -19.00 9.06 3.77
N GLU A 81 -19.87 8.91 4.77
CA GLU A 81 -21.08 8.07 4.69
C GLU A 81 -21.96 8.54 3.50
N ASP A 82 -22.27 7.62 2.58
CA ASP A 82 -23.27 7.75 1.51
C ASP A 82 -22.97 8.59 0.26
N ARG A 83 -21.70 8.92 -0.05
CA ARG A 83 -21.42 9.52 -1.37
C ARG A 83 -21.37 8.43 -2.46
N PRO A 84 -22.26 8.46 -3.48
CA PRO A 84 -22.17 7.51 -4.58
C PRO A 84 -20.83 7.67 -5.32
N PHE A 85 -20.25 6.56 -5.75
CA PHE A 85 -19.01 6.57 -6.53
C PHE A 85 -19.15 7.49 -7.75
N ASN A 86 -18.29 8.51 -7.83
CA ASN A 86 -18.25 9.44 -8.95
C ASN A 86 -17.04 9.10 -9.85
N PRO A 87 -17.24 8.46 -11.02
CA PRO A 87 -16.14 8.03 -11.87
C PRO A 87 -15.34 9.20 -12.44
N GLN A 88 -15.98 10.35 -12.69
CA GLN A 88 -15.31 11.52 -13.26
C GLN A 88 -14.35 12.15 -12.25
N GLN A 89 -14.82 12.33 -11.01
CA GLN A 89 -13.99 12.84 -9.93
C GLN A 89 -12.82 11.88 -9.61
N ALA A 90 -13.10 10.58 -9.61
CA ALA A 90 -12.08 9.55 -9.39
C ALA A 90 -11.00 9.55 -10.49
N GLN A 91 -11.39 9.69 -11.76
CA GLN A 91 -10.47 9.82 -12.89
C GLN A 91 -9.63 11.11 -12.82
N ALA A 92 -10.24 12.24 -12.45
CA ALA A 92 -9.51 13.50 -12.27
C ALA A 92 -8.48 13.39 -11.14
N ASN A 93 -8.84 12.74 -10.03
CA ASN A 93 -7.94 12.49 -8.91
C ASN A 93 -6.79 11.55 -9.31
N LEU A 94 -7.05 10.54 -10.15
CA LEU A 94 -6.00 9.69 -10.73
C LEU A 94 -5.04 10.50 -11.60
N ALA A 95 -5.56 11.36 -12.47
CA ALA A 95 -4.75 12.20 -13.32
C ALA A 95 -3.87 13.16 -12.49
N GLU A 96 -4.36 13.63 -11.35
CA GLU A 96 -3.59 14.44 -10.40
C GLU A 96 -2.50 13.62 -9.72
N ALA A 97 -2.82 12.44 -9.19
CA ALA A 97 -1.86 11.52 -8.60
C ALA A 97 -0.74 11.14 -9.58
N GLN A 98 -1.07 11.01 -10.87
CA GLN A 98 -0.09 10.75 -11.94
C GLN A 98 0.82 11.93 -12.26
N LYS A 99 0.57 13.13 -11.75
CA LYS A 99 1.52 14.25 -11.88
C LYS A 99 2.60 14.21 -10.80
N ASP A 100 2.31 13.57 -9.67
CA ASP A 100 3.25 13.42 -8.57
C ASP A 100 4.37 12.41 -8.95
N PRO A 101 5.64 12.83 -8.98
CA PRO A 101 6.74 11.95 -9.36
C PRO A 101 7.02 10.84 -8.34
N ALA A 102 6.74 11.05 -7.05
CA ALA A 102 6.91 10.04 -6.00
C ALA A 102 5.86 8.93 -6.19
N VAL A 103 4.60 9.32 -6.38
CA VAL A 103 3.50 8.38 -6.66
C VAL A 103 3.78 7.59 -7.92
N ARG A 104 4.14 8.26 -9.03
CA ARG A 104 4.49 7.58 -10.29
C ARG A 104 5.57 6.53 -10.11
N LYS A 105 6.65 6.87 -9.39
CA LYS A 105 7.76 5.97 -9.14
C LYS A 105 7.30 4.73 -8.35
N ARG A 106 6.45 4.91 -7.33
CA ARG A 106 5.87 3.79 -6.57
C ARG A 106 4.99 2.90 -7.46
N LEU A 107 4.12 3.49 -8.29
CA LEU A 107 3.26 2.74 -9.22
C LEU A 107 4.07 1.99 -10.30
N GLU A 108 5.17 2.55 -10.77
CA GLU A 108 6.07 1.88 -11.70
C GLU A 108 6.81 0.72 -11.03
N GLN A 109 7.22 0.89 -9.77
CA GLN A 109 7.85 -0.18 -9.00
C GLN A 109 6.87 -1.34 -8.74
N LEU A 110 5.64 -1.04 -8.31
CA LEU A 110 4.59 -2.05 -8.14
C LEU A 110 4.31 -2.84 -9.42
N ARG A 111 4.35 -2.18 -10.58
CA ARG A 111 4.19 -2.86 -11.88
C ARG A 111 5.30 -3.87 -12.20
N LYS A 112 6.50 -3.68 -11.66
CA LYS A 112 7.64 -4.59 -11.83
C LYS A 112 7.61 -5.72 -10.80
N ASP A 113 7.28 -5.38 -9.55
CA ASP A 113 7.44 -6.28 -8.41
C ASP A 113 6.21 -7.16 -8.17
N VAL A 114 5.02 -6.69 -8.57
CA VAL A 114 3.75 -7.38 -8.33
C VAL A 114 3.15 -7.86 -9.67
N PRO A 115 3.48 -9.10 -10.11
CA PRO A 115 3.04 -9.61 -11.40
C PRO A 115 1.53 -9.85 -11.43
N ASP A 116 0.92 -10.25 -10.32
CA ASP A 116 -0.52 -10.47 -10.24
C ASP A 116 -1.31 -9.16 -10.33
N ALA A 117 -2.22 -9.07 -11.29
CA ALA A 117 -2.96 -7.84 -11.57
C ALA A 117 -3.93 -7.46 -10.44
N THR A 118 -4.53 -8.45 -9.79
CA THR A 118 -5.47 -8.26 -8.68
C THR A 118 -4.74 -7.74 -7.44
N GLN A 119 -3.59 -8.33 -7.11
CA GLN A 119 -2.76 -7.87 -6.01
C GLN A 119 -2.22 -6.46 -6.25
N ARG A 120 -1.82 -6.18 -7.49
CA ARG A 120 -1.33 -4.86 -7.88
C ARG A 120 -2.38 -3.78 -7.67
N LEU A 121 -3.64 -4.03 -8.04
CA LEU A 121 -4.73 -3.07 -7.79
C LEU A 121 -4.87 -2.72 -6.30
N ILE A 122 -4.65 -3.68 -5.41
CA ILE A 122 -4.71 -3.45 -3.96
C ILE A 122 -3.54 -2.58 -3.49
N TYR A 123 -2.32 -2.88 -3.92
CA TYR A 123 -1.15 -2.05 -3.58
C TYR A 123 -1.22 -0.65 -4.18
N GLU A 124 -1.73 -0.51 -5.41
CA GLU A 124 -1.96 0.80 -6.02
C GLU A 124 -3.02 1.58 -5.24
N ALA A 125 -4.13 0.95 -4.86
CA ALA A 125 -5.15 1.58 -4.02
C ALA A 125 -4.58 2.04 -2.66
N ALA A 126 -3.75 1.20 -2.02
CA ALA A 126 -3.10 1.54 -0.75
C ALA A 126 -2.11 2.69 -0.91
N THR A 127 -1.34 2.70 -1.99
CA THR A 127 -0.45 3.84 -2.33
C THR A 127 -1.25 5.13 -2.46
N PHE A 128 -2.39 5.12 -3.16
CA PHE A 128 -3.23 6.31 -3.26
C PHE A 128 -3.85 6.73 -1.92
N ASP A 129 -4.16 5.78 -1.04
CA ASP A 129 -4.69 6.07 0.30
C ASP A 129 -3.65 6.76 1.19
N GLU A 130 -2.40 6.28 1.19
CA GLU A 130 -1.27 6.88 1.93
C GLU A 130 -0.99 8.33 1.50
N GLU A 131 -1.08 8.58 0.20
CA GLU A 131 -0.74 9.87 -0.41
C GLU A 131 -1.97 10.82 -0.46
N GLY A 132 -3.12 10.39 0.06
CA GLY A 132 -4.33 11.21 0.19
C GLY A 132 -5.17 11.34 -1.09
N TYR A 133 -4.87 10.57 -2.14
CA TYR A 133 -5.61 10.52 -3.41
C TYR A 133 -6.82 9.57 -3.30
N TYR A 134 -7.79 9.90 -2.46
CA TYR A 134 -8.91 8.99 -2.15
C TYR A 134 -9.80 8.64 -3.35
N GLY A 135 -10.02 9.57 -4.30
CA GLY A 135 -10.69 9.24 -5.56
C GLY A 135 -9.88 8.24 -6.41
N ALA A 136 -8.54 8.39 -6.37
CA ALA A 136 -7.53 7.43 -6.80
C ALA A 136 -7.79 6.00 -6.36
N ARG A 137 -7.78 5.87 -5.03
CA ARG A 137 -8.03 4.64 -4.29
C ARG A 137 -9.37 4.03 -4.67
N ASP A 138 -10.44 4.81 -4.64
CA ASP A 138 -11.80 4.31 -4.88
C ASP A 138 -11.97 3.78 -6.32
N LEU A 139 -11.30 4.40 -7.30
CA LEU A 139 -11.26 3.89 -8.68
C LEU A 139 -10.66 2.49 -8.75
N ARG A 140 -9.53 2.26 -8.05
CA ARG A 140 -8.87 0.94 -8.00
C ARG A 140 -9.69 -0.10 -7.24
N ILE A 141 -10.32 0.31 -6.14
CA ILE A 141 -11.26 -0.53 -5.39
C ILE A 141 -12.43 -0.95 -6.29
N ASN A 142 -13.00 -0.02 -7.05
CA ASN A 142 -14.10 -0.34 -7.97
C ASN A 142 -13.66 -1.32 -9.08
N GLN A 143 -12.47 -1.13 -9.67
CA GLN A 143 -11.91 -2.06 -10.66
C GLN A 143 -11.70 -3.46 -10.06
N LEU A 144 -11.16 -3.54 -8.85
CA LEU A 144 -10.98 -4.78 -8.13
C LEU A 144 -12.31 -5.49 -7.85
N GLN A 145 -13.33 -4.74 -7.40
CA GLN A 145 -14.67 -5.26 -7.19
C GLN A 145 -15.30 -5.80 -8.48
N GLN A 146 -15.05 -5.16 -9.64
CA GLN A 146 -15.51 -5.65 -10.93
C GLN A 146 -14.82 -6.96 -11.34
N GLN A 147 -13.55 -7.17 -10.94
CA GLN A 147 -12.81 -8.41 -11.21
C GLN A 147 -13.20 -9.58 -10.30
N LEU A 148 -13.69 -9.29 -9.09
CA LEU A 148 -14.02 -10.29 -8.07
C LEU A 148 -15.50 -10.73 -8.07
N LYS A 149 -16.33 -10.12 -8.93
CA LYS A 149 -17.70 -10.55 -9.21
C LYS A 149 -17.71 -11.80 -10.08
#